data_AF-A0A6N9TVT4-F1
#
_entry.id   AF-A0A6N9TVT4-F1
#
_cell.length_a   1.000
_cell.length_b   1.000
_cell.length_c   1.000
_cell.angle_alpha   90.00
_cell.angle_beta   90.00
_cell.angle_gamma   90.00
#
_symmetry.space_group_name_H-M   'P 1'
#
loop_
_entity.id
_entity.type
_entity.pdbx_description
1 polymer ?
#
loop_
_entity_poly.entity_id
_entity_poly.type
_entity_poly.pdbx_seq_one_letter_code
_entity_poly.pdbx_strand_id
1 'polypeptide(L)'
;MSRRQGRTADQGGTRPAPVVLPPEDDDVAVGDQVARAAKPAPAPKRKRPAFGSYLDADLQREFKARCAIEGIEMQDALDDAIRAWLDQNRP
;
A
#
# COMPACT_ATOMS: atom_id res chain seq x y z
N MET A 1 38.78 43.72 31.84
CA MET A 1 38.16 44.50 32.93
C MET A 1 36.94 45.23 32.39
N SER A 2 35.74 45.00 32.96
CA SER A 2 34.67 46.00 33.12
C SER A 2 33.35 45.31 33.52
N ARG A 3 32.95 45.50 34.77
CA ARG A 3 31.57 45.31 35.25
C ARG A 3 30.72 46.46 34.69
N ARG A 4 29.47 46.18 34.28
CA ARG A 4 28.35 46.99 34.78
C ARG A 4 27.01 46.27 34.68
N GLN A 5 26.48 46.07 35.87
CA GLN A 5 25.14 45.79 36.33
C GLN A 5 24.04 46.62 35.62
N GLY A 6 22.87 46.02 35.40
CA GLY A 6 21.62 46.71 35.08
C GLY A 6 20.42 45.84 35.44
N ARG A 7 19.71 46.24 36.49
CA ARG A 7 18.53 45.60 37.10
C ARG A 7 17.34 46.55 36.94
N THR A 8 16.22 46.09 36.39
CA THR A 8 14.84 46.64 36.55
C THR A 8 13.87 45.53 36.13
N ALA A 9 13.12 44.90 37.04
CA ALA A 9 11.77 45.31 37.49
C ALA A 9 10.80 45.36 36.30
N ASP A 10 9.95 44.34 36.18
CA ASP A 10 8.52 44.40 36.61
C ASP A 10 7.71 45.22 35.62
N GLN A 11 6.76 44.59 34.93
CA GLN A 11 5.36 45.03 34.81
C GLN A 11 4.55 43.92 34.15
N GLY A 12 3.51 43.48 34.87
CA GLY A 12 2.46 42.61 34.35
C GLY A 12 1.63 43.32 33.27
N GLY A 13 0.94 42.52 32.47
CA GLY A 13 0.04 43.03 31.45
C GLY A 13 -0.47 41.90 30.55
N THR A 14 -1.36 41.07 31.10
CA THR A 14 -2.15 40.13 30.30
C THR A 14 -3.01 40.92 29.31
N ARG A 15 -2.62 40.92 28.04
CA ARG A 15 -3.52 41.15 26.89
C ARG A 15 -3.47 39.89 26.03
N PRO A 16 -4.61 39.26 25.69
CA PRO A 16 -4.60 38.21 24.68
C PRO A 16 -4.31 38.85 23.32
N ALA A 17 -3.29 38.32 22.63
CA ALA A 17 -2.98 38.68 21.25
C ALA A 17 -4.00 38.05 20.29
N PRO A 18 -4.30 38.69 19.14
CA PRO A 18 -5.18 38.13 18.12
C PRO A 18 -4.55 36.87 17.51
N VAL A 19 -5.36 35.82 17.39
CA VAL A 19 -5.04 34.61 16.64
C VAL A 19 -4.75 34.99 15.18
N VAL A 20 -3.47 35.01 14.83
CA VAL A 20 -3.01 34.85 13.45
C VAL A 20 -2.84 33.34 13.27
N LEU A 21 -3.63 32.73 12.40
CA LEU A 21 -3.38 31.38 11.92
C LEU A 21 -1.99 31.37 11.23
N PRO A 22 -1.01 30.58 11.69
CA PRO A 22 0.12 30.23 10.86
C PRO A 22 -0.35 29.30 9.73
N PRO A 23 0.21 29.38 8.51
CA PRO A 23 0.06 28.31 7.54
C PRO A 23 0.69 27.04 8.14
N GLU A 24 -0.11 25.98 8.21
CA GLU A 24 0.32 24.66 8.64
C GLU A 24 1.31 24.13 7.59
N ASP A 25 2.59 24.39 7.82
CA ASP A 25 3.67 23.55 7.27
C ASP A 25 3.64 22.26 8.10
N ASP A 26 2.71 21.36 7.74
CA ASP A 26 2.68 20.01 8.27
C ASP A 26 3.88 19.28 7.66
N ASP A 27 4.98 19.33 8.40
CA ASP A 27 6.14 18.46 8.25
C ASP A 27 5.63 17.02 8.42
N VAL A 28 5.18 16.41 7.32
CA VAL A 28 4.65 15.04 7.33
C VAL A 28 5.79 14.10 7.70
N ALA A 29 5.83 13.79 8.99
CA ALA A 29 6.66 12.76 9.58
C ALA A 29 6.42 11.43 8.85
N VAL A 30 7.46 10.91 8.21
CA VAL A 30 7.53 9.51 7.76
C VAL A 30 7.54 8.64 9.02
N GLY A 31 6.35 8.26 9.47
CA GLY A 31 6.13 7.55 10.73
C GLY A 31 4.92 6.61 10.68
N ASP A 32 5.17 5.40 10.20
CA ASP A 32 4.81 4.16 10.89
C ASP A 32 3.42 4.07 11.57
N GLN A 33 2.27 4.33 10.90
CA GLN A 33 0.97 3.80 11.35
C GLN A 33 -0.04 3.62 10.19
N VAL A 34 0.17 2.59 9.38
CA VAL A 34 -0.98 1.85 8.82
C VAL A 34 -1.19 0.64 9.70
N ALA A 35 -2.38 0.60 10.31
CA ALA A 35 -2.89 -0.47 11.14
C ALA A 35 -2.44 -1.84 10.59
N ARG A 36 -1.90 -2.68 11.47
CA ARG A 36 -1.77 -4.12 11.25
C ARG A 36 -3.18 -4.69 11.05
N ALA A 37 -3.73 -4.53 9.84
CA ALA A 37 -4.74 -5.43 9.33
C ALA A 37 -4.12 -6.82 9.46
N ALA A 38 -4.70 -7.64 10.33
CA ALA A 38 -4.27 -9.02 10.49
C ALA A 38 -4.19 -9.62 9.08
N LYS A 39 -2.98 -9.98 8.65
CA LYS A 39 -2.79 -10.72 7.40
C LYS A 39 -3.72 -11.92 7.52
N PRO A 40 -4.75 -12.07 6.66
CA PRO A 40 -5.61 -13.24 6.70
C PRO A 40 -4.67 -14.44 6.64
N ALA A 41 -4.87 -15.37 7.58
CA ALA A 41 -4.05 -16.58 7.65
C ALA A 41 -3.98 -17.17 6.24
N PRO A 42 -2.77 -17.46 5.71
CA PRO A 42 -2.66 -17.97 4.36
C PRO A 42 -3.49 -19.26 4.30
N ALA A 43 -4.52 -19.26 3.45
CA ALA A 43 -5.33 -20.45 3.23
C ALA A 43 -4.38 -21.63 2.97
N PRO A 44 -4.67 -22.82 3.52
CA PRO A 44 -3.80 -23.97 3.37
C PRO A 44 -3.55 -24.20 1.88
N LYS A 45 -2.30 -23.95 1.45
CA LYS A 45 -1.89 -24.11 0.05
C LYS A 45 -2.03 -25.59 -0.27
N ARG A 46 -3.13 -25.94 -0.95
CA ARG A 46 -3.32 -27.29 -1.50
C ARG A 46 -2.12 -27.55 -2.39
N LYS A 47 -1.45 -28.69 -2.18
CA LYS A 47 -0.34 -29.11 -3.03
C LYS A 47 -0.93 -29.46 -4.40
N ARG A 48 -0.98 -28.49 -5.31
CA ARG A 48 -1.39 -28.70 -6.70
C ARG A 48 -0.23 -29.38 -7.44
N PRO A 49 -0.48 -30.44 -8.22
CA PRO A 49 0.55 -31.03 -9.06
C PRO A 49 1.04 -29.99 -10.07
N ALA A 50 2.34 -29.95 -10.32
CA ALA A 50 2.88 -29.07 -11.35
C ALA A 50 2.36 -29.53 -12.72
N PHE A 51 1.69 -28.62 -13.43
CA PHE A 51 1.22 -28.84 -14.79
C PHE A 51 2.08 -28.01 -15.74
N GLY A 52 2.68 -28.67 -16.72
CA GLY A 52 3.48 -28.03 -17.77
C GLY A 52 2.88 -28.38 -19.12
N SER A 53 2.53 -27.36 -19.89
CA SER A 53 2.09 -27.49 -21.28
C SER A 53 2.84 -26.48 -22.15
N TYR A 54 2.97 -26.80 -23.43
CA TYR A 54 3.52 -25.88 -24.41
C TYR A 54 2.41 -24.97 -24.91
N LEU A 55 2.62 -23.67 -24.75
CA LEU A 55 1.79 -22.60 -25.32
C LEU A 55 2.63 -21.85 -26.35
N ASP A 56 1.97 -21.22 -27.32
CA ASP A 56 2.64 -20.26 -28.18
C ASP A 56 3.29 -19.14 -27.33
N ALA A 57 4.47 -18.68 -27.74
CA ALA A 57 5.26 -17.75 -26.96
C ALA A 57 4.57 -16.38 -26.81
N ASP A 58 3.84 -15.92 -27.83
CA ASP A 58 3.12 -14.66 -27.79
C ASP A 58 1.90 -14.78 -26.87
N LEU A 59 1.15 -15.87 -27.00
CA LEU A 59 0.00 -16.17 -26.15
C LEU A 59 0.40 -16.31 -24.67
N GLN A 60 1.50 -17.00 -24.37
CA GLN A 60 1.99 -17.13 -22.99
C GLN A 60 2.37 -15.77 -22.40
N ARG A 61 2.98 -14.88 -23.19
CA ARG A 61 3.37 -13.53 -22.77
C ARG A 61 2.14 -12.68 -22.47
N GLU A 62 1.16 -12.67 -23.36
CA GLU A 62 -0.08 -11.93 -23.17
C GLU A 62 -0.85 -12.44 -21.94
N PHE A 63 -1.01 -13.76 -21.82
CA PHE A 63 -1.69 -14.37 -20.69
C PHE A 63 -1.02 -14.01 -19.36
N LYS A 64 0.32 -14.07 -19.30
CA LYS A 64 1.08 -13.68 -18.12
C LYS A 64 0.90 -12.19 -17.78
N ALA A 65 0.91 -11.32 -18.79
CA ALA A 65 0.71 -9.89 -18.60
C ALA A 65 -0.70 -9.59 -18.04
N ARG A 66 -1.74 -10.25 -18.57
CA ARG A 66 -3.11 -10.14 -18.06
C ARG A 66 -3.24 -10.61 -16.63
N CYS A 67 -2.70 -11.78 -16.30
CA CYS A 67 -2.70 -12.29 -14.92
C CYS A 67 -2.02 -11.30 -13.95
N ALA A 68 -0.92 -10.67 -14.37
CA ALA A 68 -0.21 -9.69 -13.56
C ALA A 68 -1.00 -8.39 -13.35
N ILE A 69 -1.72 -7.91 -14.37
CA ILE A 69 -2.58 -6.73 -14.31
C ILE A 69 -3.77 -6.97 -13.37
N GLU A 70 -4.37 -8.16 -13.45
CA GLU A 70 -5.55 -8.53 -12.67
C GLU A 70 -5.22 -9.05 -11.26
N GLY A 71 -3.94 -9.28 -10.96
CA GLY A 71 -3.48 -9.80 -9.68
C GLY A 71 -3.90 -11.25 -9.42
N ILE A 72 -4.15 -12.02 -10.47
CA ILE A 72 -4.63 -13.41 -10.41
C ILE A 72 -3.45 -14.37 -10.55
N GLU A 73 -3.51 -15.49 -9.82
CA GLU A 73 -2.52 -16.55 -9.97
C GLU A 73 -2.64 -17.22 -11.34
N MET A 74 -1.51 -17.38 -12.04
CA MET A 74 -1.47 -17.95 -13.39
C MET A 74 -2.11 -19.35 -13.49
N GLN A 75 -1.99 -20.20 -12.46
CA GLN A 75 -2.62 -21.53 -12.48
C GLN A 75 -4.13 -21.45 -12.28
N ASP A 76 -4.63 -20.54 -11.42
CA ASP A 76 -6.06 -20.35 -11.22
C ASP A 76 -6.71 -19.76 -12.47
N ALA A 77 -6.07 -18.77 -13.12
CA ALA A 77 -6.54 -18.22 -14.38
C ALA A 77 -6.59 -19.29 -15.50
N LEU A 78 -5.61 -20.19 -15.54
CA LEU A 78 -5.58 -21.27 -16.53
C LEU A 78 -6.67 -22.31 -16.26
N ASP A 79 -6.90 -22.67 -14.99
CA ASP A 79 -7.96 -23.58 -14.60
C ASP A 79 -9.35 -23.03 -14.96
N ASP A 80 -9.58 -21.74 -14.70
CA ASP A 80 -10.83 -21.06 -15.06
C ASP A 80 -11.04 -21.02 -16.58
N ALA A 81 -10.01 -20.67 -17.34
CA ALA A 81 -10.05 -20.66 -18.80
C ALA A 81 -10.39 -22.04 -19.39
N ILE A 82 -9.79 -23.12 -18.86
CA ILE A 82 -10.08 -24.48 -19.30
C ILE A 82 -11.52 -24.88 -18.96
N ARG A 83 -12.00 -24.54 -17.75
CA ARG A 83 -13.39 -24.82 -17.36
C ARG A 83 -14.39 -24.08 -18.24
N ALA A 84 -14.15 -22.80 -18.51
CA ALA A 84 -14.99 -21.99 -19.37
C ALA A 84 -15.04 -22.56 -20.80
N TRP A 85 -13.89 -22.99 -21.34
CA TRP A 85 -13.84 -23.65 -22.64
C TRP A 85 -14.62 -24.97 -22.66
N LEU A 86 -14.46 -25.81 -21.63
CA LEU A 86 -15.19 -27.08 -21.53
C LEU A 86 -16.70 -26.90 -21.40
N ASP A 87 -17.15 -25.87 -20.67
CA ASP A 87 -18.57 -25.54 -20.52
C ASP A 87 -19.18 -25.14 -21.87
N GLN A 88 -18.47 -24.32 -22.65
CA GLN A 88 -18.89 -23.90 -23.99
C GLN A 88 -18.87 -25.03 -25.03
N ASN A 89 -18.00 -26.03 -24.83
CA ASN A 89 -17.77 -27.10 -25.79
C ASN A 89 -18.38 -28.45 -25.38
N ARG A 90 -19.22 -28.48 -24.34
CA ARG A 90 -19.94 -29.68 -23.94
C ARG A 90 -21.15 -29.91 -24.87
N PRO A 91 -21.34 -31.13 -25.42
CA PRO A 91 -22.50 -31.46 -26.25
C PRO A 91 -23.80 -31.52 -25.44
#